data_AF-A0A8S1LX01-F1
#
_entry.id   AF-A0A8S1LX01-F1
#
_cell.length_a   1.000
_cell.length_b   1.000
_cell.length_c   1.000
_cell.angle_alpha   90.00
_cell.angle_beta   90.00
_cell.angle_gamma   90.00
#
_symmetry.space_group_name_H-M   'P 1'
#
loop_
_entity.id
_entity.type
_entity.pdbx_description
1 polymer ?
#
loop_
_entity_poly.entity_id
_entity_poly.type
_entity_poly.pdbx_seq_one_letter_code
_entity_poly.pdbx_strand_id
1 'polypeptide(L)'
;MSSFYNHQPRRKHSQTSFYLKTLHCQSSPIKDYNKDYNKDNTQQEHLQNMLRMQQKEIERLEHQNRNLQILTEHQSKIIYQERQNRTHFIPKIQDKDTIASQQQINKQRETLSDKPIRLQRKNTINRKLTVLFQQDDTFKLNSLLDLNITDDELINNYQTDGSLSLIEETLNDEDCFLDVINNYPPQKVSIIYDKLKKLYHEHNLMFHIILKLKLLIQKGFMIQDSKLLDESFQILRETILNIMNCQEVKIYLIDEEKKELYSRQDNQKYQIGEGLVGFVAETKQMLNLKKAKYDTRFTPIDSNVILAAPIMDNQKCYGVIVCQEKKNSGIYSEEDESLLQLLSEQGKMILCNVMNHNQLMMAVNKFRYALKSSIQFIQMKSQTQLIQHASKRLKEMMNSEIATIKLVENIEGQGIMGEAILNKSITYHHNSYNSQSFNPNIDINTSLPIFTLPVICNKQVVACAQFTQVRGLVQQSSLSSIEQEVLELFLQSFGYLISK
;
A
#
# COMPACT_ATOMS: atom_id res chain seq x y z
N MET A 1 17.32 53.29 -62.06
CA MET A 1 16.56 52.28 -62.84
C MET A 1 15.92 51.34 -61.84
N SER A 2 14.62 51.53 -61.54
CA SER A 2 13.52 50.58 -61.88
C SER A 2 13.71 49.18 -61.28
N SER A 3 12.81 48.55 -60.52
CA SER A 3 11.42 48.79 -60.13
C SER A 3 11.01 47.73 -59.10
N PHE A 4 10.04 48.05 -58.22
CA PHE A 4 8.91 47.24 -57.74
C PHE A 4 8.97 45.69 -57.97
N TYR A 5 8.73 44.83 -56.97
CA TYR A 5 7.44 44.65 -56.29
C TYR A 5 7.61 43.94 -54.94
N ASN A 6 7.12 44.58 -53.87
CA ASN A 6 6.74 43.97 -52.60
C ASN A 6 5.21 44.16 -52.50
N HIS A 7 4.44 43.08 -52.39
CA HIS A 7 3.00 43.13 -52.13
C HIS A 7 2.73 42.81 -50.64
N GLN A 8 2.37 43.84 -49.86
CA GLN A 8 1.47 43.76 -48.69
C GLN A 8 0.01 43.52 -49.18
N PRO A 9 -1.09 43.44 -48.37
CA PRO A 9 -1.35 43.82 -46.95
C PRO A 9 -2.30 42.83 -46.18
N ARG A 10 -2.77 42.99 -44.93
CA ARG A 10 -3.72 43.98 -44.38
C ARG A 10 -3.97 43.78 -42.87
N ARG A 11 -3.98 44.88 -42.11
CA ARG A 11 -4.85 45.13 -40.95
C ARG A 11 -6.22 45.64 -41.43
N LYS A 12 -7.26 45.53 -40.58
CA LYS A 12 -8.53 46.33 -40.51
C LYS A 12 -9.37 45.74 -39.34
N HIS A 13 -10.13 46.40 -38.46
CA HIS A 13 -10.71 47.75 -38.24
C HIS A 13 -11.11 47.81 -36.74
N SER A 14 -10.76 48.82 -35.92
CA SER A 14 -11.50 50.06 -35.56
C SER A 14 -12.96 49.93 -35.08
N GLN A 15 -13.26 50.36 -33.84
CA GLN A 15 -14.34 51.31 -33.54
C GLN A 15 -14.26 51.90 -32.11
N THR A 16 -14.58 53.19 -32.03
CA THR A 16 -14.51 54.16 -30.93
C THR A 16 -15.89 54.43 -30.32
N SER A 17 -16.00 54.76 -29.02
CA SER A 17 -17.10 55.60 -28.48
C SER A 17 -16.84 56.14 -27.06
N PHE A 18 -16.50 57.43 -26.99
CA PHE A 18 -16.95 58.48 -26.05
C PHE A 18 -17.71 58.13 -24.75
N TYR A 19 -17.21 58.59 -23.58
CA TYR A 19 -17.67 59.81 -22.87
C TYR A 19 -16.95 59.95 -21.50
N LEU A 20 -16.20 61.04 -21.32
CA LEU A 20 -15.77 61.56 -20.01
C LEU A 20 -16.92 62.34 -19.38
N LYS A 21 -17.29 62.01 -18.14
CA LYS A 21 -18.11 62.89 -17.28
C LYS A 21 -17.46 62.98 -15.90
N THR A 22 -16.81 64.11 -15.67
CA THR A 22 -16.36 64.62 -14.38
C THR A 22 -17.56 65.03 -13.51
N LEU A 23 -17.58 64.61 -12.25
CA LEU A 23 -18.33 65.26 -11.16
C LEU A 23 -17.47 65.24 -9.90
N HIS A 24 -17.19 66.43 -9.38
CA HIS A 24 -16.47 66.71 -8.13
C HIS A 24 -17.46 66.99 -6.98
N CYS A 25 -17.15 66.40 -5.81
CA CYS A 25 -17.23 66.91 -4.43
C CYS A 25 -18.55 67.17 -3.68
N GLN A 26 -18.69 66.50 -2.51
CA GLN A 26 -18.91 66.98 -1.09
C GLN A 26 -19.70 65.90 -0.29
N SER A 27 -19.49 65.52 0.99
CA SER A 27 -18.50 65.75 2.08
C SER A 27 -18.83 64.85 3.32
N SER A 28 -17.88 63.99 3.79
CA SER A 28 -17.50 63.55 5.18
C SER A 28 -18.53 63.02 6.23
N PRO A 29 -18.20 62.19 7.28
CA PRO A 29 -16.92 62.11 8.02
C PRO A 29 -16.38 60.72 8.52
N ILE A 30 -15.04 60.63 8.65
CA ILE A 30 -14.23 60.09 9.77
C ILE A 30 -14.45 58.63 10.28
N LYS A 31 -13.55 57.69 9.90
CA LYS A 31 -12.63 56.90 10.75
C LYS A 31 -12.10 55.63 10.02
N ASP A 32 -10.82 55.30 10.26
CA ASP A 32 -10.19 53.98 10.04
C ASP A 32 -9.77 53.53 8.63
N TYR A 33 -8.91 54.28 7.91
CA TYR A 33 -8.29 53.79 6.66
C TYR A 33 -6.75 53.75 6.61
N ASN A 34 -6.04 54.21 7.65
CA ASN A 34 -4.57 54.34 7.59
C ASN A 34 -3.76 53.11 8.05
N LYS A 35 -4.41 52.00 8.44
CA LYS A 35 -3.68 50.75 8.81
C LYS A 35 -3.63 49.70 7.70
N ASP A 36 -4.57 49.71 6.76
CA ASP A 36 -4.65 48.70 5.70
C ASP A 36 -3.81 49.08 4.46
N TYR A 37 -3.69 50.37 4.15
CA TYR A 37 -2.86 50.86 3.03
C TYR A 37 -1.36 50.51 3.17
N ASN A 38 -0.84 50.39 4.40
CA ASN A 38 0.56 50.02 4.62
C ASN A 38 0.79 48.51 4.55
N LYS A 39 -0.21 47.67 4.86
CA LYS A 39 -0.08 46.21 4.74
C LYS A 39 -0.16 45.76 3.29
N ASP A 40 -1.08 46.32 2.51
CA ASP A 40 -1.25 45.94 1.10
C ASP A 40 -0.04 46.32 0.24
N ASN A 41 0.60 47.47 0.50
CA ASN A 41 1.85 47.84 -0.18
C ASN A 41 3.01 46.90 0.19
N THR A 42 3.14 46.51 1.45
CA THR A 42 4.19 45.54 1.85
C THR A 42 3.94 44.14 1.28
N GLN A 43 2.68 43.71 1.16
CA GLN A 43 2.33 42.43 0.55
C GLN A 43 2.53 42.45 -0.97
N GLN A 44 2.18 43.55 -1.65
CA GLN A 44 2.46 43.70 -3.08
C GLN A 44 3.96 43.76 -3.37
N GLU A 45 4.76 44.47 -2.57
CA GLU A 45 6.22 44.46 -2.70
C GLU A 45 6.80 43.07 -2.43
N HIS A 46 6.28 42.33 -1.44
CA HIS A 46 6.71 40.97 -1.18
C HIS A 46 6.35 40.01 -2.33
N LEU A 47 5.18 40.16 -2.93
CA LEU A 47 4.77 39.36 -4.10
C LEU A 47 5.62 39.69 -5.34
N GLN A 48 5.91 40.97 -5.57
CA GLN A 48 6.78 41.41 -6.65
C GLN A 48 8.22 40.91 -6.47
N ASN A 49 8.73 40.94 -5.23
CA ASN A 49 10.04 40.37 -4.91
C ASN A 49 10.06 38.85 -5.11
N MET A 50 8.98 38.14 -4.76
CA MET A 50 8.85 36.70 -5.01
C MET A 50 8.83 36.38 -6.51
N LEU A 51 8.04 37.13 -7.30
CA LEU A 51 7.99 37.02 -8.76
C LEU A 51 9.36 37.29 -9.40
N ARG A 52 10.09 38.29 -8.90
CA ARG A 52 11.43 38.63 -9.40
C ARG A 52 12.46 37.56 -9.04
N MET A 53 12.32 36.90 -7.89
CA MET A 53 13.14 35.75 -7.50
C MET A 53 12.84 34.54 -8.38
N GLN A 54 11.56 34.24 -8.63
CA GLN A 54 11.15 33.17 -9.54
C GLN A 54 11.62 33.40 -10.98
N GLN A 55 11.55 34.64 -11.49
CA GLN A 55 12.06 34.99 -12.82
C GLN A 55 13.57 34.78 -12.92
N LYS A 56 14.34 35.19 -11.90
CA LYS A 56 15.79 34.91 -11.84
C LYS A 56 16.10 33.43 -11.79
N GLU A 57 15.26 32.65 -11.12
CA GLU A 57 15.42 31.20 -11.03
C GLU A 57 15.10 30.51 -12.38
N ILE A 58 14.07 30.98 -13.08
CA ILE A 58 13.76 30.55 -14.45
C ILE A 58 14.91 30.88 -15.40
N GLU A 59 15.44 32.12 -15.37
CA GLU A 59 16.61 32.50 -16.19
C GLU A 59 17.83 31.64 -15.89
N ARG A 60 18.06 31.30 -14.62
CA ARG A 60 19.14 30.40 -14.21
C ARG A 60 18.94 29.00 -14.75
N LEU A 61 17.72 28.46 -14.67
CA LEU A 61 17.37 27.14 -15.21
C LEU A 61 17.47 27.12 -16.74
N GLU A 62 17.06 28.17 -17.43
CA GLU A 62 17.22 28.30 -18.88
C GLU A 62 18.70 28.37 -19.28
N HIS A 63 19.54 29.06 -18.51
CA HIS A 63 20.98 29.07 -18.74
C HIS A 63 21.59 27.68 -18.49
N GLN A 64 21.13 26.95 -17.47
CA GLN A 64 21.56 25.58 -17.22
C GLN A 64 21.13 24.63 -18.35
N ASN A 65 19.90 24.76 -18.84
CA ASN A 65 19.40 23.98 -19.97
C ASN A 65 20.17 24.30 -21.27
N ARG A 66 20.49 25.57 -21.53
CA ARG A 66 21.36 25.95 -22.65
C ARG A 66 22.76 25.36 -22.52
N ASN A 67 23.34 25.38 -21.33
CA ASN A 67 24.63 24.74 -21.08
C ASN A 67 24.57 23.23 -21.27
N LEU A 68 23.50 22.57 -20.80
CA LEU A 68 23.29 21.14 -21.02
C LEU A 68 23.13 20.84 -22.51
N GLN A 69 22.38 21.64 -23.26
CA GLN A 69 22.27 21.50 -24.72
C GLN A 69 23.64 21.61 -25.41
N ILE A 70 24.44 22.63 -25.06
CA ILE A 70 25.81 22.80 -25.59
C ILE A 70 26.70 21.59 -25.23
N LEU A 71 26.60 21.08 -24.00
CA LEU A 71 27.35 19.90 -23.57
C LEU A 71 26.90 18.64 -24.32
N THR A 72 25.60 18.44 -24.55
CA THR A 72 25.08 17.32 -25.33
C THR A 72 25.50 17.40 -26.80
N GLU A 73 25.50 18.61 -27.39
CA GLU A 73 26.01 18.82 -28.74
C GLU A 73 27.52 18.55 -28.82
N HIS A 74 28.29 19.02 -27.84
CA HIS A 74 29.72 18.76 -27.78
C HIS A 74 30.02 17.26 -27.61
N GLN A 75 29.28 16.57 -26.74
CA GLN A 75 29.37 15.12 -26.56
C GLN A 75 29.00 14.39 -27.86
N SER A 76 27.96 14.82 -28.57
CA SER A 76 27.57 14.23 -29.85
C SER A 76 28.65 14.41 -30.94
N LYS A 77 29.35 15.55 -30.95
CA LYS A 77 30.48 15.84 -31.84
C LYS A 77 31.71 14.99 -31.50
N ILE A 78 32.03 14.82 -30.21
CA ILE A 78 33.11 13.93 -29.76
C ILE A 78 32.80 12.49 -30.17
N ILE A 79 31.58 12.02 -29.91
CA ILE A 79 31.15 10.67 -30.30
C ILE A 79 31.24 10.49 -31.82
N TYR A 80 30.86 11.50 -32.60
CA TYR A 80 30.99 11.45 -34.06
C TYR A 80 32.45 11.40 -34.52
N GLN A 81 33.34 12.16 -33.90
CA GLN A 81 34.79 12.14 -34.17
C GLN A 81 35.43 10.80 -33.77
N GLU A 82 35.10 10.25 -32.60
CA GLU A 82 35.55 8.91 -32.19
C GLU A 82 35.06 7.82 -33.15
N ARG A 83 33.83 7.94 -33.68
CA ARG A 83 33.28 7.01 -34.67
C ARG A 83 34.00 7.11 -36.02
N GLN A 84 34.32 8.31 -36.50
CA GLN A 84 35.15 8.53 -37.69
C GLN A 84 36.55 7.91 -37.54
N ASN A 85 37.16 8.07 -36.36
CA ASN A 85 38.47 7.49 -36.05
C ASN A 85 38.41 5.95 -35.99
N ARG A 86 37.31 5.35 -35.50
CA ARG A 86 37.11 3.89 -35.53
C ARG A 86 36.89 3.32 -36.93
N THR A 87 36.24 4.06 -37.84
CA THR A 87 36.08 3.61 -39.23
C THR A 87 37.39 3.55 -40.04
N HIS A 88 38.44 4.25 -39.60
CA HIS A 88 39.78 4.20 -40.22
C HIS A 88 40.64 3.01 -39.73
N PHE A 89 40.22 2.31 -38.67
CA PHE A 89 40.89 1.12 -38.10
C PHE A 89 40.16 -0.18 -38.47
N ILE A 90 39.91 -0.40 -39.77
CA ILE A 90 39.60 -1.74 -40.29
C ILE A 90 40.78 -2.16 -41.17
N PRO A 91 41.62 -3.13 -40.76
CA PRO A 91 42.64 -3.68 -41.64
C PRO A 91 41.94 -4.40 -42.80
N LYS A 92 42.28 -4.04 -44.03
CA LYS A 92 41.90 -4.80 -45.24
C LYS A 92 42.43 -6.23 -45.09
N ILE A 93 41.53 -7.19 -44.93
CA ILE A 93 41.85 -8.61 -45.07
C ILE A 93 42.21 -8.84 -46.55
N GLN A 94 43.41 -9.35 -46.78
CA GLN A 94 43.89 -9.76 -48.10
C GLN A 94 43.19 -11.05 -48.50
N ASP A 95 42.52 -11.02 -49.65
CA ASP A 95 42.02 -12.21 -50.33
C ASP A 95 43.19 -13.08 -50.79
N LYS A 96 43.25 -14.32 -50.31
CA LYS A 96 43.83 -15.43 -51.07
C LYS A 96 42.88 -16.62 -51.03
N ASP A 97 42.66 -17.16 -52.22
CA ASP A 97 42.13 -18.48 -52.55
C ASP A 97 40.61 -18.66 -52.56
N THR A 98 39.97 -18.25 -53.67
CA THR A 98 39.10 -19.15 -54.47
C THR A 98 38.71 -18.51 -55.82
N ILE A 99 39.65 -18.51 -56.77
CA ILE A 99 39.34 -18.39 -58.21
C ILE A 99 39.23 -19.82 -58.75
N ALA A 100 38.05 -20.45 -58.62
CA ALA A 100 37.74 -21.68 -59.37
C ALA A 100 36.24 -22.09 -59.31
N SER A 101 35.27 -21.18 -59.40
CA SER A 101 33.86 -21.58 -59.59
C SER A 101 32.95 -20.51 -60.21
N GLN A 102 33.43 -19.72 -61.18
CA GLN A 102 32.65 -18.61 -61.77
C GLN A 102 32.37 -18.72 -63.27
N GLN A 103 32.37 -19.93 -63.86
CA GLN A 103 32.03 -20.09 -65.29
C GLN A 103 30.92 -21.09 -65.63
N GLN A 104 30.06 -21.51 -64.69
CA GLN A 104 28.91 -22.38 -65.04
C GLN A 104 27.52 -22.02 -64.46
N ILE A 105 27.31 -20.84 -63.87
CA ILE A 105 25.97 -20.48 -63.31
C ILE A 105 25.28 -19.32 -64.07
N ASN A 106 25.90 -18.74 -65.11
CA ASN A 106 25.35 -17.60 -65.86
C ASN A 106 24.56 -17.95 -67.15
N LYS A 107 23.92 -19.12 -67.25
CA LYS A 107 23.05 -19.44 -68.40
C LYS A 107 21.64 -19.95 -68.10
N GLN A 108 21.17 -19.94 -66.85
CA GLN A 108 19.79 -20.40 -66.53
C GLN A 108 19.06 -19.55 -65.47
N ARG A 109 19.19 -18.22 -65.51
CA ARG A 109 18.33 -17.32 -64.70
C ARG A 109 17.75 -16.13 -65.49
N GLU A 110 17.50 -16.35 -66.78
CA GLU A 110 16.53 -15.56 -67.55
C GLU A 110 15.28 -16.40 -67.78
N THR A 111 14.46 -16.55 -66.75
CA THR A 111 13.00 -16.77 -66.82
C THR A 111 12.52 -17.04 -65.40
N LEU A 112 11.89 -16.05 -64.78
CA LEU A 112 10.75 -16.19 -63.85
C LEU A 112 10.46 -14.79 -63.28
N SER A 113 9.42 -14.21 -63.85
CA SER A 113 8.78 -12.96 -63.48
C SER A 113 8.13 -13.06 -62.10
N ASP A 114 8.71 -12.40 -61.09
CA ASP A 114 8.03 -12.07 -59.82
C ASP A 114 8.66 -10.79 -59.21
N LYS A 115 8.57 -9.68 -59.95
CA LYS A 115 9.07 -8.36 -59.50
C LYS A 115 8.04 -7.41 -58.84
N PRO A 116 6.71 -7.65 -58.74
CA PRO A 116 5.86 -6.70 -58.01
C PRO A 116 5.73 -7.00 -56.51
N ILE A 117 5.72 -8.28 -56.09
CA ILE A 117 5.40 -8.68 -54.71
C ILE A 117 6.55 -8.37 -53.73
N ARG A 118 7.80 -8.55 -54.15
CA ARG A 118 9.00 -8.33 -53.31
C ARG A 118 9.27 -6.84 -53.05
N LEU A 119 8.98 -5.98 -54.03
CA LEU A 119 9.10 -4.52 -53.90
C LEU A 119 7.96 -3.93 -53.06
N GLN A 120 6.74 -4.47 -53.17
CA GLN A 120 5.62 -4.05 -52.34
C GLN A 120 5.84 -4.40 -50.85
N ARG A 121 6.30 -5.63 -50.54
CA ARG A 121 6.67 -6.02 -49.16
C ARG A 121 7.74 -5.11 -48.54
N LYS A 122 8.83 -4.82 -49.27
CA LYS A 122 9.89 -3.90 -48.83
C LYS A 122 9.37 -2.49 -48.54
N ASN A 123 8.43 -1.97 -49.34
CA ASN A 123 7.89 -0.62 -49.15
C ASN A 123 6.91 -0.51 -47.96
N THR A 124 6.13 -1.55 -47.67
CA THR A 124 5.27 -1.60 -46.46
C THR A 124 6.09 -1.72 -45.16
N ILE A 125 7.12 -2.56 -45.16
CA ILE A 125 8.04 -2.74 -44.03
C ILE A 125 8.81 -1.44 -43.75
N ASN A 126 9.33 -0.78 -44.80
CA ASN A 126 10.02 0.51 -44.67
C ASN A 126 9.12 1.64 -44.11
N ARG A 127 7.80 1.62 -44.40
CA ARG A 127 6.85 2.60 -43.85
C ARG A 127 6.49 2.31 -42.40
N LYS A 128 6.27 1.04 -42.02
CA LYS A 128 6.03 0.63 -40.63
C LYS A 128 7.23 0.92 -39.73
N LEU A 129 8.43 0.52 -40.15
CA LEU A 129 9.68 0.79 -39.43
C LEU A 129 9.88 2.30 -39.20
N THR A 130 9.55 3.16 -40.18
CA THR A 130 9.70 4.62 -40.05
C THR A 130 8.77 5.25 -39.01
N VAL A 131 7.56 4.70 -38.80
CA VAL A 131 6.63 5.13 -37.75
C VAL A 131 7.09 4.62 -36.37
N LEU A 132 7.61 3.39 -36.30
CA LEU A 132 8.13 2.77 -35.06
C LEU A 132 9.46 3.38 -34.58
N PHE A 133 10.21 4.04 -35.47
CA PHE A 133 11.40 4.83 -35.08
C PHE A 133 11.06 6.13 -34.34
N GLN A 134 9.81 6.61 -34.41
CA GLN A 134 9.37 7.87 -33.77
C GLN A 134 8.68 7.66 -32.41
N GLN A 135 8.32 6.41 -32.07
CA GLN A 135 7.70 6.09 -30.79
C GLN A 135 8.77 5.87 -29.72
N ASP A 136 8.74 6.74 -28.70
CA ASP A 136 9.53 6.69 -27.47
C ASP A 136 8.79 5.95 -26.34
N ASP A 137 7.76 5.17 -26.67
CA ASP A 137 6.95 4.52 -25.65
C ASP A 137 7.78 3.43 -24.96
N THR A 138 7.90 3.58 -23.64
CA THR A 138 8.71 2.72 -22.78
C THR A 138 7.78 1.93 -21.89
N PHE A 139 7.85 0.61 -21.91
CA PHE A 139 7.19 -0.17 -20.88
C PHE A 139 7.74 0.21 -19.50
N LYS A 140 6.88 0.81 -18.66
CA LYS A 140 7.26 1.16 -17.27
C LYS A 140 7.18 -0.10 -16.42
N LEU A 141 8.32 -0.77 -16.21
CA LEU A 141 8.42 -1.98 -15.37
C LEU A 141 7.76 -1.83 -13.99
N ASN A 142 7.71 -0.61 -13.43
CA ASN A 142 7.03 -0.28 -12.18
C ASN A 142 5.57 -0.78 -12.14
N SER A 143 4.86 -0.73 -13.29
CA SER A 143 3.46 -1.12 -13.36
C SER A 143 3.24 -2.62 -13.16
N LEU A 144 4.25 -3.47 -13.36
CA LEU A 144 4.12 -4.91 -13.14
C LEU A 144 3.99 -5.29 -11.65
N LEU A 145 4.47 -4.44 -10.75
CA LEU A 145 4.43 -4.69 -9.31
C LEU A 145 3.24 -4.00 -8.63
N ASP A 146 2.54 -3.12 -9.34
CA ASP A 146 1.36 -2.44 -8.82
C ASP A 146 0.14 -3.36 -8.83
N LEU A 147 -0.28 -3.77 -7.63
CA LEU A 147 -1.44 -4.66 -7.41
C LEU A 147 -2.78 -4.09 -7.87
N ASN A 148 -2.84 -2.81 -8.26
CA ASN A 148 -4.07 -2.11 -8.63
C ASN A 148 -4.36 -2.14 -10.13
N ILE A 149 -3.43 -2.62 -10.96
CA ILE A 149 -3.57 -2.67 -12.43
C ILE A 149 -4.06 -4.06 -12.83
N THR A 150 -4.96 -4.14 -13.80
CA THR A 150 -5.47 -5.42 -14.28
C THR A 150 -4.46 -6.14 -15.19
N ASP A 151 -4.43 -7.48 -15.12
CA ASP A 151 -3.52 -8.30 -15.92
C ASP A 151 -3.65 -8.02 -17.42
N ASP A 152 -4.88 -7.79 -17.91
CA ASP A 152 -5.17 -7.49 -19.31
C ASP A 152 -4.60 -6.12 -19.74
N GLU A 153 -4.66 -5.10 -18.87
CA GLU A 153 -4.05 -3.80 -19.13
C GLU A 153 -2.51 -3.90 -19.19
N LEU A 154 -1.90 -4.73 -18.33
CA LEU A 154 -0.46 -4.96 -18.35
C LEU A 154 0.01 -5.69 -19.61
N ILE A 155 -0.73 -6.72 -20.04
CA ILE A 155 -0.45 -7.44 -21.28
C ILE A 155 -0.57 -6.52 -22.50
N ASN A 156 -1.62 -5.67 -22.54
CA ASN A 156 -1.79 -4.70 -23.61
C ASN A 156 -0.66 -3.66 -23.61
N ASN A 157 -0.23 -3.17 -22.45
CA ASN A 157 0.90 -2.24 -22.35
C ASN A 157 2.22 -2.88 -22.80
N TYR A 158 2.42 -4.16 -22.53
CA TYR A 158 3.62 -4.89 -22.98
C TYR A 158 3.61 -5.12 -24.50
N GLN A 159 2.46 -5.49 -25.07
CA GLN A 159 2.32 -5.73 -26.52
C GLN A 159 2.33 -4.45 -27.37
N THR A 160 1.94 -3.32 -26.79
CA THR A 160 1.94 -2.02 -27.47
C THR A 160 3.29 -1.31 -27.44
N ASP A 161 4.31 -1.87 -26.76
CA ASP A 161 5.64 -1.26 -26.70
C ASP A 161 6.29 -1.22 -28.10
N GLY A 162 6.46 0.00 -28.62
CA GLY A 162 7.06 0.27 -29.92
C GLY A 162 8.53 -0.18 -30.01
N SER A 163 9.20 -0.41 -28.89
CA SER A 163 10.55 -0.98 -28.81
C SER A 163 10.55 -2.48 -29.16
N LEU A 164 9.60 -3.23 -28.58
CA LEU A 164 9.45 -4.66 -28.78
C LEU A 164 8.93 -4.98 -30.19
N SER A 165 7.95 -4.21 -30.68
CA SER A 165 7.43 -4.36 -32.05
C SER A 165 8.51 -4.10 -33.11
N LEU A 166 9.37 -3.09 -32.90
CA LEU A 166 10.50 -2.82 -33.79
C LEU A 166 11.51 -3.98 -33.79
N ILE A 167 11.78 -4.56 -32.62
CA ILE A 167 12.73 -5.67 -32.47
C ILE A 167 12.16 -6.95 -33.09
N GLU A 168 10.89 -7.25 -32.88
CA GLU A 168 10.20 -8.35 -33.54
C GLU A 168 10.25 -8.20 -35.07
N GLU A 169 9.90 -7.02 -35.61
CA GLU A 169 9.91 -6.81 -37.06
C GLU A 169 11.32 -6.87 -37.68
N THR A 170 12.36 -6.48 -36.94
CA THR A 170 13.76 -6.52 -37.40
C THR A 170 14.44 -7.88 -37.24
N LEU A 171 14.02 -8.72 -36.30
CA LEU A 171 14.63 -10.03 -36.01
C LEU A 171 13.88 -11.22 -36.64
N ASN A 172 12.77 -10.99 -37.36
CA ASN A 172 11.97 -12.07 -37.95
C ASN A 172 12.70 -12.91 -39.03
N ASP A 173 13.60 -12.31 -39.81
CA ASP A 173 14.37 -12.99 -40.87
C ASP A 173 15.82 -12.46 -40.92
N GLU A 174 16.81 -13.36 -41.02
CA GLU A 174 18.25 -13.01 -41.10
C GLU A 174 18.55 -12.11 -42.32
N ASP A 175 17.95 -12.41 -43.47
CA ASP A 175 18.05 -11.62 -44.70
C ASP A 175 17.45 -10.20 -44.52
N CYS A 176 16.38 -10.08 -43.73
CA CYS A 176 15.74 -8.80 -43.44
C CYS A 176 16.64 -7.94 -42.54
N PHE A 177 17.26 -8.55 -41.53
CA PHE A 177 18.21 -7.87 -40.65
C PHE A 177 19.45 -7.37 -41.41
N LEU A 178 20.02 -8.20 -42.29
CA LEU A 178 21.14 -7.83 -43.16
C LEU A 178 20.74 -6.74 -44.16
N ASP A 179 19.54 -6.81 -44.73
CA ASP A 179 18.99 -5.75 -45.60
C ASP A 179 18.79 -4.43 -44.84
N VAL A 180 18.38 -4.49 -43.56
CA VAL A 180 18.22 -3.31 -42.71
C VAL A 180 19.57 -2.68 -42.39
N ILE A 181 20.59 -3.46 -42.04
CA ILE A 181 21.92 -2.93 -41.72
C ILE A 181 22.60 -2.34 -42.96
N ASN A 182 22.48 -2.99 -44.12
CA ASN A 182 23.20 -2.57 -45.32
C ASN A 182 22.50 -1.45 -46.10
N ASN A 183 21.16 -1.36 -46.08
CA ASN A 183 20.41 -0.41 -46.91
C ASN A 183 19.87 0.81 -46.15
N TYR A 184 19.97 0.86 -44.81
CA TYR A 184 19.46 1.99 -44.03
C TYR A 184 20.53 3.03 -43.71
N PRO A 185 20.14 4.32 -43.55
CA PRO A 185 21.06 5.35 -43.12
C PRO A 185 21.63 5.04 -41.71
N PRO A 186 22.91 5.36 -41.44
CA PRO A 186 23.59 4.99 -40.20
C PRO A 186 22.91 5.53 -38.93
N GLN A 187 22.13 6.61 -39.06
CA GLN A 187 21.32 7.18 -37.98
C GLN A 187 20.21 6.22 -37.50
N LYS A 188 19.52 5.54 -38.42
CA LYS A 188 18.45 4.58 -38.07
C LYS A 188 19.02 3.30 -37.46
N VAL A 189 20.17 2.84 -37.94
CA VAL A 189 20.89 1.69 -37.35
C VAL A 189 21.37 2.00 -35.93
N SER A 190 21.78 3.25 -35.64
CA SER A 190 22.10 3.68 -34.27
C SER A 190 20.90 3.60 -33.33
N ILE A 191 19.69 3.95 -33.80
CA ILE A 191 18.46 3.86 -32.98
C ILE A 191 18.14 2.40 -32.66
N ILE A 192 18.33 1.46 -33.61
CA ILE A 192 18.17 0.02 -33.35
C ILE A 192 19.16 -0.44 -32.28
N TYR A 193 20.43 -0.04 -32.38
CA TYR A 193 21.44 -0.37 -31.37
C TYR A 193 21.06 0.16 -29.97
N ASP A 194 20.62 1.42 -29.88
CA ASP A 194 20.21 2.02 -28.61
C ASP A 194 18.96 1.32 -28.03
N LYS A 195 17.99 0.93 -28.87
CA LYS A 195 16.81 0.13 -28.48
C LYS A 195 17.19 -1.28 -28.02
N LEU A 196 18.08 -1.98 -28.70
CA LEU A 196 18.58 -3.31 -28.28
C LEU A 196 19.34 -3.23 -26.95
N LYS A 197 20.18 -2.20 -26.77
CA LYS A 197 20.89 -1.97 -25.51
C LYS A 197 19.93 -1.72 -24.37
N LYS A 198 18.86 -0.97 -24.61
CA LYS A 198 17.80 -0.70 -23.64
C LYS A 198 17.02 -1.98 -23.29
N LEU A 199 16.60 -2.77 -24.28
CA LEU A 199 15.94 -4.06 -24.05
C LEU A 199 16.80 -5.00 -23.21
N TYR A 200 18.10 -5.06 -23.48
CA TYR A 200 19.02 -5.87 -22.67
C TYR A 200 19.06 -5.39 -21.20
N HIS A 201 19.04 -4.08 -20.96
CA HIS A 201 18.99 -3.52 -19.61
C HIS A 201 17.67 -3.85 -18.90
N GLU A 202 16.53 -3.69 -19.58
CA GLU A 202 15.21 -4.03 -19.06
C GLU A 202 15.08 -5.52 -18.76
N HIS A 203 15.60 -6.39 -19.62
CA HIS A 203 15.65 -7.83 -19.37
C HIS A 203 16.44 -8.17 -18.11
N ASN A 204 17.59 -7.52 -17.89
CA ASN A 204 18.37 -7.72 -16.66
C ASN A 204 17.58 -7.27 -15.41
N LEU A 205 16.86 -6.15 -15.50
CA LEU A 205 16.02 -5.66 -14.41
C LEU A 205 14.85 -6.63 -14.13
N MET A 206 14.18 -7.13 -15.17
CA MET A 206 13.14 -8.15 -15.07
C MET A 206 13.67 -9.42 -14.38
N PHE A 207 14.86 -9.89 -14.75
CA PHE A 207 15.48 -11.03 -14.07
C PHE A 207 15.72 -10.77 -12.58
N HIS A 208 16.13 -9.57 -12.20
CA HIS A 208 16.30 -9.20 -10.78
C HIS A 208 14.97 -9.16 -10.04
N ILE A 209 13.89 -8.69 -10.68
CA ILE A 209 12.54 -8.72 -10.12
C ILE A 209 12.07 -10.17 -9.92
N ILE A 210 12.29 -11.05 -10.90
CA ILE A 210 11.95 -12.48 -10.79
C ILE A 210 12.67 -13.12 -9.59
N LEU A 211 13.96 -12.81 -9.38
CA LEU A 211 14.70 -13.31 -8.21
C LEU A 211 14.11 -12.79 -6.89
N LYS A 212 13.74 -11.51 -6.81
CA LYS A 212 13.07 -10.93 -5.63
C LYS A 212 11.71 -11.60 -5.37
N LEU A 213 10.90 -11.80 -6.41
CA LEU A 213 9.60 -12.49 -6.30
C LEU A 213 9.77 -13.95 -5.85
N LYS A 214 10.76 -14.67 -6.40
CA LYS A 214 11.10 -16.02 -5.94
C LYS A 214 11.44 -16.05 -4.46
N LEU A 215 12.26 -15.10 -3.99
CA LEU A 215 12.62 -15.00 -2.58
C LEU A 215 11.39 -14.70 -1.71
N LEU A 216 10.53 -13.78 -2.15
CA LEU A 216 9.29 -13.41 -1.47
C LEU A 216 8.34 -14.59 -1.31
N ILE A 217 8.17 -15.40 -2.37
CA ILE A 217 7.34 -16.61 -2.36
C ILE A 217 7.94 -17.67 -1.42
N GLN A 218 9.25 -17.95 -1.55
CA GLN A 218 9.94 -18.93 -0.70
C GLN A 218 9.84 -18.58 0.78
N LYS A 219 10.04 -17.30 1.13
CA LYS A 219 9.92 -16.82 2.51
C LYS A 219 8.48 -16.78 3.00
N GLY A 220 7.52 -16.48 2.11
CA GLY A 220 6.09 -16.59 2.40
C GLY A 220 5.67 -17.98 2.86
N PHE A 221 6.17 -19.05 2.23
CA PHE A 221 5.92 -20.43 2.69
C PHE A 221 6.51 -20.72 4.07
N MET A 222 7.74 -20.26 4.34
CA MET A 222 8.36 -20.43 5.67
C MET A 222 7.56 -19.73 6.78
N ILE A 223 7.00 -18.57 6.47
CA ILE A 223 6.13 -17.82 7.39
C ILE A 223 4.86 -18.63 7.71
N GLN A 224 4.25 -19.28 6.72
CA GLN A 224 3.03 -20.07 6.91
C GLN A 224 3.24 -21.27 7.85
N ASP A 225 4.41 -21.90 7.82
CA ASP A 225 4.74 -23.05 8.66
C ASP A 225 5.04 -22.66 10.12
N SER A 226 5.43 -21.42 10.35
CA SER A 226 5.76 -20.93 11.69
C SER A 226 4.50 -20.74 12.55
N LYS A 227 4.48 -21.38 13.73
CA LYS A 227 3.38 -21.28 14.71
C LYS A 227 3.60 -20.17 15.74
N LEU A 228 4.83 -19.71 15.90
CA LEU A 228 5.23 -18.71 16.87
C LEU A 228 5.35 -17.35 16.20
N LEU A 229 4.62 -16.37 16.73
CA LEU A 229 4.59 -15.01 16.20
C LEU A 229 6.01 -14.42 16.10
N ASP A 230 6.86 -14.60 17.11
CA ASP A 230 8.22 -14.04 17.12
C ASP A 230 9.08 -14.56 15.97
N GLU A 231 8.98 -15.87 15.68
CA GLU A 231 9.70 -16.50 14.58
C GLU A 231 9.20 -15.95 13.23
N SER A 232 7.88 -15.83 13.05
CA SER A 232 7.28 -15.29 11.83
C SER A 232 7.73 -13.85 11.57
N PHE A 233 7.77 -13.00 12.61
CA PHE A 233 8.22 -11.61 12.49
C PHE A 233 9.72 -11.49 12.23
N GLN A 234 10.53 -12.37 12.81
CA GLN A 234 11.96 -12.42 12.51
C GLN A 234 12.20 -12.79 11.05
N ILE A 235 11.50 -13.82 10.53
CA ILE A 235 11.57 -14.21 9.11
C ILE A 235 11.10 -13.07 8.21
N LEU A 236 9.99 -12.41 8.54
CA LEU A 236 9.48 -11.26 7.80
C LEU A 236 10.52 -10.13 7.75
N ARG A 237 11.11 -9.78 8.89
CA ARG A 237 12.14 -8.75 8.99
C ARG A 237 13.36 -9.07 8.13
N GLU A 238 13.88 -10.30 8.22
CA GLU A 238 15.01 -10.75 7.41
C GLU A 238 14.68 -10.70 5.91
N THR A 239 13.44 -11.03 5.56
CA THR A 239 12.93 -10.98 4.19
C THR A 239 12.91 -9.54 3.67
N ILE A 240 12.38 -8.60 4.46
CA ILE A 240 12.38 -7.16 4.13
C ILE A 240 13.80 -6.63 4.00
N LEU A 241 14.70 -6.95 4.94
CA LEU A 241 16.10 -6.52 4.91
C LEU A 241 16.80 -6.92 3.60
N ASN A 242 16.56 -8.15 3.14
CA ASN A 242 17.18 -8.69 1.93
C ASN A 242 16.55 -8.13 0.65
N ILE A 243 15.22 -8.06 0.55
CA ILE A 243 14.52 -7.61 -0.66
C ILE A 243 14.68 -6.10 -0.88
N MET A 244 14.60 -5.31 0.20
CA MET A 244 14.67 -3.86 0.17
C MET A 244 16.11 -3.33 0.24
N ASN A 245 17.08 -4.20 0.50
CA ASN A 245 18.49 -3.86 0.67
C ASN A 245 18.71 -2.70 1.66
N CYS A 246 18.02 -2.76 2.81
CA CYS A 246 18.08 -1.75 3.86
C CYS A 246 19.04 -2.17 4.98
N GLN A 247 19.50 -1.20 5.77
CA GLN A 247 20.40 -1.46 6.90
C GLN A 247 19.63 -1.95 8.12
N GLU A 248 18.50 -1.31 8.41
CA GLU A 248 17.68 -1.63 9.58
C GLU A 248 16.20 -1.62 9.20
N VAL A 249 15.45 -2.57 9.77
CA VAL A 249 14.00 -2.66 9.65
C VAL A 249 13.42 -2.80 11.04
N LYS A 250 12.41 -1.98 11.33
CA LYS A 250 11.64 -2.00 12.56
C LYS A 250 10.18 -2.25 12.23
N ILE A 251 9.53 -3.09 13.04
CA ILE A 251 8.12 -3.40 12.89
C ILE A 251 7.43 -3.03 14.21
N TYR A 252 6.45 -2.14 14.11
CA TYR A 252 5.64 -1.67 15.23
C TYR A 252 4.25 -2.26 15.14
N LEU A 253 3.72 -2.74 16.26
CA LEU A 253 2.38 -3.29 16.38
C LEU A 253 1.51 -2.32 17.16
N ILE A 254 0.23 -2.22 16.77
CA ILE A 254 -0.74 -1.36 17.46
C ILE A 254 -1.39 -2.17 18.59
N ASP A 255 -1.32 -1.63 19.81
CA ASP A 255 -2.13 -2.06 20.96
C ASP A 255 -3.41 -1.21 21.00
N GLU A 256 -4.55 -1.83 20.68
CA GLU A 256 -5.85 -1.17 20.65
C GLU A 256 -6.33 -0.72 22.03
N GLU A 257 -5.96 -1.43 23.10
CA GLU A 257 -6.43 -1.11 24.45
C GLU A 257 -5.83 0.21 24.94
N LYS A 258 -4.56 0.44 24.61
CA LYS A 258 -3.80 1.62 25.04
C LYS A 258 -3.69 2.70 23.97
N LYS A 259 -4.06 2.39 22.72
CA LYS A 259 -3.82 3.24 21.54
C LYS A 259 -2.34 3.60 21.38
N GLU A 260 -1.47 2.64 21.64
CA GLU A 260 -0.02 2.78 21.57
C GLU A 260 0.54 1.86 20.48
N LEU A 261 1.59 2.30 19.81
CA LEU A 261 2.42 1.46 18.95
C LEU A 261 3.65 1.02 19.74
N TYR A 262 3.94 -0.27 19.72
CA TYR A 262 5.11 -0.83 20.38
C TYR A 262 5.91 -1.71 19.42
N SER A 263 7.23 -1.63 19.51
CA SER A 263 8.12 -2.60 18.88
C SER A 263 8.45 -3.69 19.89
N ARG A 264 8.49 -4.96 19.44
CA ARG A 264 8.99 -6.07 20.28
C ARG A 264 10.51 -6.06 20.39
N GLN A 265 11.20 -5.32 19.52
CA GLN A 265 12.66 -5.30 19.41
C GLN A 265 13.27 -4.15 20.20
N ASP A 266 12.62 -3.00 20.16
CA ASP A 266 12.96 -1.83 20.94
C ASP A 266 11.79 -1.53 21.86
N ASN A 267 12.00 -1.42 23.16
CA ASN A 267 10.97 -1.01 24.14
C ASN A 267 10.46 0.44 23.93
N GLN A 268 10.67 1.01 22.74
CA GLN A 268 10.13 2.29 22.31
C GLN A 268 8.63 2.15 22.02
N LYS A 269 7.89 3.14 22.51
CA LYS A 269 6.46 3.25 22.34
C LYS A 269 6.13 4.61 21.75
N TYR A 270 5.15 4.63 20.85
CA TYR A 270 4.63 5.85 20.23
C TYR A 270 3.12 5.88 20.38
N GLN A 271 2.52 7.05 20.60
CA GLN A 271 1.07 7.16 20.50
C GLN A 271 0.63 7.23 19.03
N ILE A 272 -0.62 6.86 18.74
CA ILE A 272 -1.20 7.08 17.40
C ILE A 272 -1.21 8.58 17.10
N GLY A 273 -0.74 8.97 15.90
CA GLY A 273 -0.55 10.37 15.49
C GLY A 273 0.75 11.02 15.96
N GLU A 274 1.51 10.36 16.83
CA GLU A 274 2.79 10.88 17.34
C GLU A 274 3.99 10.34 16.54
N GLY A 275 4.88 11.24 16.13
CA GLY A 275 6.08 10.89 15.37
C GLY A 275 5.76 10.26 14.01
N LEU A 276 6.81 9.76 13.35
CA LEU A 276 6.68 9.20 12.00
C LEU A 276 5.80 7.95 11.98
N VAL A 277 5.98 7.07 12.96
CA VAL A 277 5.27 5.79 13.05
C VAL A 277 3.79 6.01 13.38
N GLY A 278 3.49 6.88 14.35
CA GLY A 278 2.11 7.23 14.70
C GLY A 278 1.38 7.94 13.58
N PHE A 279 2.05 8.82 12.82
CA PHE A 279 1.48 9.48 11.66
C PHE A 279 1.11 8.50 10.53
N VAL A 280 1.98 7.52 10.25
CA VAL A 280 1.68 6.49 9.24
C VAL A 280 0.51 5.60 9.69
N ALA A 281 0.44 5.27 10.98
CA ALA A 281 -0.67 4.50 11.55
C ALA A 281 -2.01 5.25 11.49
N GLU A 282 -2.00 6.58 11.69
CA GLU A 282 -3.20 7.42 11.64
C GLU A 282 -3.66 7.66 10.19
N THR A 283 -2.74 8.06 9.31
CA THR A 283 -3.04 8.39 7.90
C THR A 283 -3.31 7.15 7.05
N LYS A 284 -2.78 5.99 7.45
CA LYS A 284 -2.84 4.72 6.70
C LYS A 284 -2.24 4.84 5.30
N GLN A 285 -1.29 5.74 5.13
CA GLN A 285 -0.59 6.00 3.88
C GLN A 285 0.90 5.71 4.04
N MET A 286 1.49 5.18 2.97
CA MET A 286 2.93 4.96 2.91
C MET A 286 3.67 6.31 2.88
N LEU A 287 4.85 6.34 3.49
CA LEU A 287 5.69 7.53 3.59
C LEU A 287 7.12 7.22 3.16
N ASN A 288 7.57 7.88 2.09
CA ASN A 288 8.95 7.81 1.60
C ASN A 288 9.68 9.14 1.85
N LEU A 289 10.55 9.17 2.86
CA LEU A 289 11.35 10.34 3.23
C LEU A 289 12.79 10.17 2.76
N LYS A 290 13.18 10.96 1.74
CA LYS A 290 14.56 10.99 1.21
C LYS A 290 15.55 11.73 2.12
N LYS A 291 15.04 12.58 3.02
CA LYS A 291 15.81 13.46 3.92
C LYS A 291 15.10 13.61 5.27
N ALA A 292 14.87 12.50 5.97
CA ALA A 292 14.05 12.45 7.17
C ALA A 292 14.57 13.35 8.31
N LYS A 293 15.89 13.53 8.46
CA LYS A 293 16.48 14.42 9.50
C LYS A 293 16.06 15.88 9.40
N TYR A 294 15.69 16.33 8.21
CA TYR A 294 15.29 17.72 7.95
C TYR A 294 13.77 17.91 7.99
N ASP A 295 13.00 16.84 8.19
CA ASP A 295 11.55 16.92 8.28
C ASP A 295 11.14 17.36 9.70
N THR A 296 10.72 18.62 9.82
CA THR A 296 10.34 19.25 11.08
C THR A 296 9.12 18.60 11.74
N ARG A 297 8.39 17.73 11.03
CA ARG A 297 7.22 17.03 11.56
C ARG A 297 7.56 15.93 12.55
N PHE A 298 8.79 15.38 12.51
CA PHE A 298 9.10 14.11 13.16
C PHE A 298 10.39 14.09 14.00
N THR A 299 11.00 15.23 14.27
CA THR A 299 12.29 15.32 15.00
C THR A 299 12.21 14.83 16.46
N PRO A 300 13.22 14.10 16.99
CA PRO A 300 14.48 13.68 16.33
C PRO A 300 14.40 12.30 15.66
N ILE A 301 14.86 12.23 14.40
CA ILE A 301 15.05 10.98 13.64
C ILE A 301 16.55 10.80 13.39
N ASP A 302 17.09 9.63 13.72
CA ASP A 302 18.53 9.34 13.55
C ASP A 302 18.91 8.91 12.13
N SER A 303 17.95 8.52 11.30
CA SER A 303 18.17 8.05 9.91
C SER A 303 17.95 9.14 8.86
N ASN A 304 18.74 9.13 7.80
CA ASN A 304 18.60 10.10 6.68
C ASN A 304 17.49 9.74 5.68
N VAL A 305 17.33 8.44 5.40
CA VAL A 305 16.37 7.92 4.43
C VAL A 305 15.48 6.92 5.12
N ILE A 306 14.16 7.10 5.03
CA ILE A 306 13.17 6.23 5.66
C ILE A 306 12.07 5.91 4.65
N LEU A 307 11.66 4.65 4.60
CA LEU A 307 10.43 4.23 3.95
C LEU A 307 9.56 3.51 4.97
N ALA A 308 8.34 3.98 5.19
CA ALA A 308 7.41 3.41 6.15
C ALA A 308 6.08 3.04 5.48
N ALA A 309 5.59 1.84 5.75
CA ALA A 309 4.34 1.34 5.22
C ALA A 309 3.44 0.79 6.34
N PRO A 310 2.14 1.09 6.33
CA PRO A 310 1.19 0.52 7.29
C PRO A 310 0.88 -0.94 6.93
N ILE A 311 0.69 -1.78 7.95
CA ILE A 311 0.12 -3.13 7.82
C ILE A 311 -1.39 -2.99 7.98
N MET A 312 -2.10 -3.16 6.88
CA MET A 312 -3.54 -2.94 6.80
C MET A 312 -4.27 -4.27 6.68
N ASP A 313 -5.41 -4.41 7.36
CA ASP A 313 -6.44 -5.39 6.99
C ASP A 313 -7.78 -4.65 6.87
N ASN A 314 -8.33 -4.65 5.65
CA ASN A 314 -9.41 -3.77 5.22
C ASN A 314 -9.13 -2.29 5.54
N GLN A 315 -9.92 -1.68 6.43
CA GLN A 315 -9.75 -0.28 6.84
C GLN A 315 -8.96 -0.12 8.14
N LYS A 316 -8.53 -1.22 8.77
CA LYS A 316 -7.88 -1.22 10.07
C LYS A 316 -6.37 -1.37 9.91
N CYS A 317 -5.61 -0.52 10.60
CA CYS A 317 -4.16 -0.63 10.68
C CYS A 317 -3.80 -1.48 11.90
N TYR A 318 -2.99 -2.51 11.70
CA TYR A 318 -2.53 -3.41 12.76
C TYR A 318 -1.08 -3.16 13.16
N GLY A 319 -0.33 -2.42 12.35
CA GLY A 319 1.07 -2.11 12.62
C GLY A 319 1.70 -1.26 11.52
N VAL A 320 2.98 -0.94 11.67
CA VAL A 320 3.76 -0.15 10.72
C VAL A 320 5.14 -0.78 10.56
N ILE A 321 5.55 -0.97 9.31
CA ILE A 321 6.90 -1.41 8.94
C ILE A 321 7.70 -0.17 8.58
N VAL A 322 8.88 -0.02 9.17
CA VAL A 322 9.79 1.10 8.93
C VAL A 322 11.14 0.57 8.48
N CYS A 323 11.50 0.87 7.24
CA CYS A 323 12.81 0.60 6.65
C CYS A 323 13.69 1.84 6.80
N GLN A 324 14.83 1.68 7.46
CA GLN A 324 15.80 2.74 7.72
C GLN A 324 17.06 2.49 6.93
N GLU A 325 17.50 3.54 6.23
CA GLU A 325 18.69 3.61 5.40
C GLU A 325 18.80 2.51 4.35
N LYS A 326 18.83 2.92 3.08
CA LYS A 326 19.18 2.00 2.01
C LYS A 326 20.70 1.76 2.03
N LYS A 327 21.12 0.51 1.86
CA LYS A 327 22.54 0.18 1.70
C LYS A 327 23.11 0.92 0.48
N ASN A 328 24.40 1.22 0.51
CA ASN A 328 25.13 1.98 -0.52
C ASN A 328 24.65 3.43 -0.71
N SER A 329 24.10 4.07 0.32
CA SER A 329 23.62 5.47 0.29
C SER A 329 22.56 5.74 -0.80
N GLY A 330 21.72 4.74 -1.09
CA GLY A 330 20.63 4.86 -2.06
C GLY A 330 19.39 5.57 -1.51
N ILE A 331 18.47 5.90 -2.41
CA ILE A 331 17.12 6.41 -2.10
C ILE A 331 16.11 5.31 -2.46
N TYR A 332 14.96 5.26 -1.77
CA TYR A 332 13.86 4.38 -2.12
C TYR A 332 13.11 4.91 -3.36
N SER A 333 12.93 4.05 -4.37
CA SER A 333 12.14 4.32 -5.57
C SER A 333 10.67 3.96 -5.38
N GLU A 334 9.83 4.31 -6.35
CA GLU A 334 8.42 3.85 -6.40
C GLU A 334 8.33 2.31 -6.49
N GLU A 335 9.30 1.64 -7.12
CA GLU A 335 9.36 0.17 -7.12
C GLU A 335 9.57 -0.39 -5.70
N ASP A 336 10.41 0.25 -4.90
CA ASP A 336 10.63 -0.16 -3.51
C ASP A 336 9.36 0.06 -2.67
N GLU A 337 8.62 1.12 -2.95
CA GLU A 337 7.30 1.40 -2.38
C GLU A 337 6.30 0.27 -2.66
N SER A 338 6.12 -0.14 -3.93
CA SER A 338 5.22 -1.26 -4.28
C SER A 338 5.72 -2.60 -3.69
N LEU A 339 7.03 -2.84 -3.64
CA LEU A 339 7.59 -4.04 -2.99
C LEU A 339 7.32 -4.05 -1.48
N LEU A 340 7.47 -2.92 -0.79
CA LEU A 340 7.19 -2.82 0.63
C LEU A 340 5.69 -3.00 0.92
N GLN A 341 4.82 -2.50 0.04
CA GLN A 341 3.39 -2.76 0.13
C GLN A 341 3.09 -4.26 0.05
N LEU A 342 3.68 -4.99 -0.90
CA LEU A 342 3.52 -6.45 -0.97
C LEU A 342 4.06 -7.17 0.29
N LEU A 343 5.15 -6.69 0.87
CA LEU A 343 5.69 -7.23 2.12
C LEU A 343 4.80 -6.90 3.34
N SER A 344 4.13 -5.75 3.33
CA SER A 344 3.16 -5.38 4.35
C SER A 344 1.95 -6.32 4.35
N GLU A 345 1.53 -6.81 3.18
CA GLU A 345 0.49 -7.83 3.04
C GLU A 345 0.89 -9.18 3.64
N GLN A 346 2.17 -9.57 3.53
CA GLN A 346 2.68 -10.75 4.26
C GLN A 346 2.67 -10.52 5.78
N GLY A 347 3.03 -9.33 6.23
CA GLY A 347 2.94 -8.94 7.64
C GLY A 347 1.50 -9.01 8.18
N LYS A 348 0.52 -8.59 7.37
CA LYS A 348 -0.91 -8.72 7.66
C LYS A 348 -1.30 -10.18 7.87
N MET A 349 -0.90 -11.08 6.97
CA MET A 349 -1.20 -12.51 7.07
C MET A 349 -0.70 -13.11 8.38
N ILE A 350 0.53 -12.76 8.79
CA ILE A 350 1.11 -13.20 10.08
C ILE A 350 0.24 -12.74 11.25
N LEU A 351 -0.10 -11.45 11.29
CA LEU A 351 -0.89 -10.88 12.39
C LEU A 351 -2.27 -11.50 12.47
N CYS A 352 -2.97 -11.61 11.35
CA CYS A 352 -4.30 -12.22 11.29
C CYS A 352 -4.26 -13.68 11.77
N ASN A 353 -3.25 -14.45 11.34
CA ASN A 353 -3.10 -15.84 11.77
C ASN A 353 -2.93 -15.93 13.29
N VAL A 354 -2.11 -15.08 13.89
CA VAL A 354 -1.88 -15.09 15.34
C VAL A 354 -3.12 -14.62 16.10
N MET A 355 -3.83 -13.60 15.61
CA MET A 355 -5.08 -13.16 16.23
C MET A 355 -6.14 -14.25 16.19
N ASN A 356 -6.32 -14.91 15.04
CA ASN A 356 -7.24 -16.04 14.90
C ASN A 356 -6.85 -17.21 15.80
N HIS A 357 -5.55 -17.53 15.88
CA HIS A 357 -5.05 -18.57 16.77
C HIS A 357 -5.30 -18.24 18.24
N ASN A 358 -5.05 -17.00 18.67
CA ASN A 358 -5.30 -16.56 20.04
C ASN A 358 -6.80 -16.64 20.39
N GLN A 359 -7.67 -16.18 19.49
CA GLN A 359 -9.13 -16.29 19.67
C GLN A 359 -9.57 -17.76 19.79
N LEU A 360 -9.05 -18.64 18.93
CA LEU A 360 -9.31 -20.08 18.99
C LEU A 360 -8.84 -20.68 20.32
N MET A 361 -7.62 -20.35 20.77
CA MET A 361 -7.08 -20.85 22.04
C MET A 361 -7.85 -20.32 23.26
N MET A 362 -8.35 -19.08 23.21
CA MET A 362 -9.24 -18.54 24.23
C MET A 362 -10.55 -19.32 24.28
N ALA A 363 -11.17 -19.61 23.13
CA ALA A 363 -12.38 -20.42 23.03
C ALA A 363 -12.16 -21.82 23.62
N VAL A 364 -11.11 -22.53 23.19
CA VAL A 364 -10.76 -23.87 23.69
C VAL A 364 -10.54 -23.86 25.20
N ASN A 365 -9.86 -22.85 25.74
CA ASN A 365 -9.66 -22.73 27.19
C ASN A 365 -10.97 -22.48 27.95
N LYS A 366 -11.86 -21.63 27.43
CA LYS A 366 -13.21 -21.41 27.99
C LYS A 366 -14.03 -22.71 28.01
N PHE A 367 -14.05 -23.46 26.89
CA PHE A 367 -14.68 -24.80 26.84
C PHE A 367 -14.09 -25.77 27.86
N ARG A 368 -12.76 -25.88 27.92
CA ARG A 368 -12.07 -26.76 28.88
C ARG A 368 -12.41 -26.39 30.32
N TYR A 369 -12.53 -25.09 30.61
CA TYR A 369 -12.95 -24.62 31.92
C TYR A 369 -14.40 -25.01 32.23
N ALA A 370 -15.35 -24.86 31.30
CA ALA A 370 -16.74 -25.28 31.49
C ALA A 370 -16.87 -26.80 31.73
N LEU A 371 -16.16 -27.62 30.95
CA LEU A 371 -16.15 -29.08 31.12
C LEU A 371 -15.56 -29.50 32.47
N LYS A 372 -14.40 -28.94 32.85
CA LYS A 372 -13.78 -29.24 34.15
C LYS A 372 -14.71 -28.88 35.31
N SER A 373 -15.45 -27.79 35.17
CA SER A 373 -16.43 -27.36 36.18
C SER A 373 -17.61 -28.31 36.27
N SER A 374 -18.12 -28.77 35.12
CA SER A 374 -19.20 -29.75 35.05
C SER A 374 -18.83 -31.05 35.75
N ILE A 375 -17.59 -31.54 35.56
CA ILE A 375 -17.08 -32.73 36.26
C ILE A 375 -17.02 -32.49 37.78
N GLN A 376 -16.57 -31.30 38.21
CA GLN A 376 -16.52 -30.95 39.64
C GLN A 376 -17.93 -30.89 40.26
N PHE A 377 -18.93 -30.40 39.53
CA PHE A 377 -20.31 -30.36 40.02
C PHE A 377 -20.85 -31.77 40.29
N ILE A 378 -20.52 -32.76 39.45
CA ILE A 378 -20.95 -34.16 39.64
C ILE A 378 -20.41 -34.73 40.97
N GLN A 379 -19.25 -34.27 41.43
CA GLN A 379 -18.62 -34.75 42.67
C GLN A 379 -19.25 -34.12 43.93
N MET A 380 -20.00 -33.03 43.79
CA MET A 380 -20.57 -32.29 44.92
C MET A 380 -21.94 -32.87 45.30
N LYS A 381 -22.13 -33.13 46.60
CA LYS A 381 -23.39 -33.66 47.15
C LYS A 381 -24.30 -32.61 47.76
N SER A 382 -23.76 -31.43 48.10
CA SER A 382 -24.51 -30.36 48.75
C SER A 382 -24.88 -29.27 47.74
N GLN A 383 -26.18 -28.94 47.67
CA GLN A 383 -26.72 -27.92 46.77
C GLN A 383 -26.12 -26.54 47.03
N THR A 384 -25.91 -26.17 48.29
CA THR A 384 -25.31 -24.87 48.66
C THR A 384 -23.86 -24.75 48.22
N GLN A 385 -23.09 -25.82 48.39
CA GLN A 385 -21.70 -25.88 47.91
C GLN A 385 -21.64 -25.82 46.38
N LEU A 386 -22.55 -26.51 45.69
CA LEU A 386 -22.64 -26.51 44.24
C LEU A 386 -22.93 -25.10 43.69
N ILE A 387 -23.87 -24.36 44.30
CA ILE A 387 -24.17 -22.96 43.91
C ILE A 387 -22.99 -22.03 44.15
N GLN A 388 -22.31 -22.15 45.30
CA GLN A 388 -21.14 -21.32 45.64
C GLN A 388 -19.99 -21.59 44.67
N HIS A 389 -19.68 -22.87 44.41
CA HIS A 389 -18.65 -23.25 43.46
C HIS A 389 -18.99 -22.82 42.04
N ALA A 390 -20.23 -23.03 41.58
CA ALA A 390 -20.66 -22.61 40.26
C ALA A 390 -20.58 -21.09 40.09
N SER A 391 -20.99 -20.31 41.10
CA SER A 391 -20.89 -18.84 41.08
C SER A 391 -19.43 -18.39 41.02
N LYS A 392 -18.54 -18.97 41.83
CA LYS A 392 -17.10 -18.69 41.78
C LYS A 392 -16.51 -19.02 40.41
N ARG A 393 -16.94 -20.13 39.82
CA ARG A 393 -16.41 -20.61 38.56
C ARG A 393 -16.89 -19.81 37.36
N LEU A 394 -18.15 -19.39 37.39
CA LEU A 394 -18.73 -18.43 36.45
C LEU A 394 -17.98 -17.09 36.53
N LYS A 395 -17.64 -16.64 37.75
CA LYS A 395 -16.83 -15.44 37.96
C LYS A 395 -15.48 -15.52 37.24
N GLU A 396 -14.74 -16.62 37.46
CA GLU A 396 -13.44 -16.87 36.83
C GLU A 396 -13.55 -17.02 35.30
N MET A 397 -14.58 -17.70 34.79
CA MET A 397 -14.77 -17.96 33.36
C MET A 397 -15.07 -16.69 32.57
N MET A 398 -15.86 -15.79 33.15
CA MET A 398 -16.25 -14.51 32.54
C MET A 398 -15.33 -13.35 32.92
N ASN A 399 -14.26 -13.63 33.68
CA ASN A 399 -13.37 -12.63 34.26
C ASN A 399 -14.11 -11.52 35.02
N SER A 400 -15.28 -11.80 35.60
CA SER A 400 -16.15 -10.78 36.18
C SER A 400 -15.76 -10.39 37.61
N GLU A 401 -16.12 -9.19 38.05
CA GLU A 401 -15.94 -8.80 39.47
C GLU A 401 -16.90 -9.56 40.38
N ILE A 402 -18.15 -9.71 39.92
CA ILE A 402 -19.25 -10.35 40.65
C ILE A 402 -20.03 -11.23 39.68
N ALA A 403 -20.24 -12.49 40.08
CA ALA A 403 -21.18 -13.42 39.46
C ALA A 403 -21.95 -14.16 40.55
N THR A 404 -23.27 -14.24 40.40
CA THR A 404 -24.19 -14.85 41.35
C THR A 404 -25.19 -15.74 40.64
N ILE A 405 -25.43 -16.93 41.18
CA ILE A 405 -26.48 -17.83 40.70
C ILE A 405 -27.53 -17.97 41.80
N LYS A 406 -28.79 -17.70 41.49
CA LYS A 406 -29.93 -17.82 42.41
C LYS A 406 -30.95 -18.81 41.85
N LEU A 407 -31.54 -19.62 42.74
CA LEU A 407 -32.62 -20.54 42.39
C LEU A 407 -33.91 -19.77 42.13
N VAL A 408 -34.77 -20.30 41.27
CA VAL A 408 -36.06 -19.65 40.94
C VAL A 408 -36.96 -19.48 42.15
N GLU A 409 -36.92 -20.42 43.10
CA GLU A 409 -37.66 -20.34 44.37
C GLU A 409 -37.35 -19.07 45.16
N ASN A 410 -36.15 -18.51 45.02
CA ASN A 410 -35.72 -17.32 45.76
C ASN A 410 -35.93 -16.00 44.98
N ILE A 411 -36.42 -16.07 43.74
CA ILE A 411 -36.54 -14.91 42.84
C ILE A 411 -38.01 -14.48 42.69
N GLU A 412 -38.96 -15.41 42.84
CA GLU A 412 -40.42 -15.17 42.71
C GLU A 412 -40.83 -14.35 41.47
N GLY A 413 -40.03 -14.39 40.39
CA GLY A 413 -40.30 -13.60 39.17
C GLY A 413 -40.11 -12.08 39.32
N GLN A 414 -39.47 -11.62 40.40
CA GLN A 414 -39.17 -10.20 40.62
C GLN A 414 -37.72 -9.88 40.24
N GLY A 415 -37.42 -8.62 39.93
CA GLY A 415 -36.07 -8.21 39.55
C GLY A 415 -35.79 -8.33 38.05
N ILE A 416 -34.59 -7.92 37.66
CA ILE A 416 -34.01 -8.17 36.33
C ILE A 416 -33.89 -9.69 36.11
N MET A 417 -33.53 -10.44 37.15
CA MET A 417 -33.56 -11.91 37.12
C MET A 417 -34.96 -12.46 36.85
N GLY A 418 -36.01 -11.87 37.43
CA GLY A 418 -37.40 -12.23 37.18
C GLY A 418 -37.82 -12.03 35.71
N GLU A 419 -37.45 -10.90 35.13
CA GLU A 419 -37.67 -10.60 33.70
C GLU A 419 -36.99 -11.64 32.80
N ALA A 420 -35.75 -12.01 33.10
CA ALA A 420 -35.02 -13.04 32.36
C ALA A 420 -35.68 -14.43 32.45
N ILE A 421 -36.23 -14.77 33.63
CA ILE A 421 -36.97 -16.02 33.84
C ILE A 421 -38.25 -16.05 33.00
N LEU A 422 -39.01 -14.95 32.97
CA LEU A 422 -40.25 -14.83 32.20
C LEU A 422 -39.99 -14.92 30.68
N ASN A 423 -38.96 -14.21 30.21
CA ASN A 423 -38.61 -14.15 28.80
C ASN A 423 -37.86 -15.39 28.30
N LYS A 424 -37.35 -16.24 29.21
CA LYS A 424 -36.50 -17.42 28.92
C LYS A 424 -35.34 -17.12 27.94
N SER A 425 -34.82 -15.89 27.99
CA SER A 425 -33.77 -15.41 27.10
C SER A 425 -32.73 -14.62 27.91
N ILE A 426 -31.55 -14.49 27.32
CA ILE A 426 -30.45 -13.72 27.90
C ILE A 426 -30.83 -12.24 27.84
N THR A 427 -30.84 -11.57 28.99
CA THR A 427 -31.10 -10.14 29.08
C THR A 427 -29.81 -9.38 29.40
N TYR A 428 -29.67 -8.21 28.79
CA TYR A 428 -28.53 -7.32 28.97
C TYR A 428 -29.02 -5.96 29.42
N HIS A 429 -28.46 -5.45 30.52
CA HIS A 429 -28.75 -4.12 31.02
C HIS A 429 -27.45 -3.35 31.23
N HIS A 430 -27.35 -2.15 30.64
CA HIS A 430 -26.17 -1.29 30.80
C HIS A 430 -25.96 -0.82 32.25
N ASN A 431 -27.06 -0.65 32.99
CA ASN A 431 -27.04 -0.19 34.38
C ASN A 431 -28.24 -0.78 35.12
N SER A 432 -27.99 -1.44 36.26
CA SER A 432 -29.05 -2.01 37.09
C SER A 432 -29.98 -0.94 37.67
N TYR A 433 -29.44 0.21 38.11
CA TYR A 433 -30.22 1.29 38.76
C TYR A 433 -31.32 1.88 37.88
N ASN A 434 -31.08 1.94 36.57
CA ASN A 434 -31.98 2.59 35.63
C ASN A 434 -33.05 1.63 35.07
N SER A 435 -32.95 0.34 35.39
CA SER A 435 -33.92 -0.64 34.90
C SER A 435 -35.20 -0.58 35.75
N GLN A 436 -36.35 -0.56 35.07
CA GLN A 436 -37.65 -0.50 35.71
C GLN A 436 -37.95 -1.76 36.54
N SER A 437 -37.29 -2.86 36.21
CA SER A 437 -37.43 -4.18 36.82
C SER A 437 -36.48 -4.41 38.01
N PHE A 438 -35.61 -3.46 38.39
CA PHE A 438 -34.56 -3.68 39.40
C PHE A 438 -35.10 -4.00 40.80
N ASN A 439 -34.54 -5.03 41.43
CA ASN A 439 -34.79 -5.36 42.84
C ASN A 439 -33.46 -5.50 43.62
N PRO A 440 -33.19 -4.65 44.64
CA PRO A 440 -31.91 -4.62 45.35
C PRO A 440 -31.61 -5.88 46.20
N ASN A 441 -32.61 -6.69 46.53
CA ASN A 441 -32.41 -7.94 47.28
C ASN A 441 -32.04 -9.12 46.36
N ILE A 442 -32.44 -9.03 45.08
CA ILE A 442 -32.34 -10.11 44.11
C ILE A 442 -31.21 -9.84 43.12
N ASP A 443 -31.12 -8.63 42.59
CA ASP A 443 -30.18 -8.28 41.54
C ASP A 443 -28.84 -7.79 42.09
N ILE A 444 -27.79 -7.94 41.30
CA ILE A 444 -26.49 -7.34 41.55
C ILE A 444 -26.62 -5.82 41.46
N ASN A 445 -26.41 -5.13 42.58
CA ASN A 445 -26.47 -3.68 42.67
C ASN A 445 -25.17 -3.04 42.15
N THR A 446 -25.10 -2.78 40.85
CA THR A 446 -23.92 -2.15 40.22
C THR A 446 -24.28 -1.17 39.10
N SER A 447 -23.41 -0.16 38.94
CA SER A 447 -23.44 0.76 37.79
C SER A 447 -22.76 0.17 36.54
N LEU A 448 -22.33 -1.09 36.60
CA LEU A 448 -21.67 -1.79 35.51
C LEU A 448 -22.72 -2.55 34.67
N PRO A 449 -22.43 -2.84 33.38
CA PRO A 449 -23.29 -3.68 32.59
C PRO A 449 -23.46 -5.08 33.20
N ILE A 450 -24.68 -5.59 33.13
CA ILE A 450 -25.08 -6.86 33.73
C ILE A 450 -25.69 -7.76 32.66
N PHE A 451 -25.20 -8.99 32.61
CA PHE A 451 -25.82 -10.07 31.86
C PHE A 451 -26.59 -10.98 32.82
N THR A 452 -27.81 -11.30 32.45
CA THR A 452 -28.70 -12.16 33.23
C THR A 452 -29.17 -13.31 32.34
N LEU A 453 -28.90 -14.55 32.77
CA LEU A 453 -29.15 -15.76 32.00
C LEU A 453 -30.05 -16.73 32.78
N PRO A 454 -31.20 -17.13 32.22
CA PRO A 454 -32.00 -18.19 32.80
C PRO A 454 -31.33 -19.55 32.57
N VAL A 455 -31.31 -20.37 33.62
CA VAL A 455 -30.84 -21.76 33.56
C VAL A 455 -32.03 -22.65 33.25
N ILE A 456 -32.09 -23.17 32.02
CA ILE A 456 -33.20 -23.96 31.53
C ILE A 456 -32.85 -25.46 31.60
N CYS A 457 -33.65 -26.23 32.32
CA CYS A 457 -33.60 -27.69 32.34
C CYS A 457 -34.98 -28.24 31.98
N ASN A 458 -35.08 -29.19 31.05
CA ASN A 458 -36.35 -29.82 30.64
C ASN A 458 -37.49 -28.82 30.33
N LYS A 459 -37.18 -27.69 29.68
CA LYS A 459 -38.12 -26.58 29.33
C LYS A 459 -38.62 -25.74 30.51
N GLN A 460 -38.17 -26.02 31.74
CA GLN A 460 -38.42 -25.22 32.93
C GLN A 460 -37.17 -24.42 33.32
N VAL A 461 -37.36 -23.22 33.85
CA VAL A 461 -36.26 -22.43 34.40
C VAL A 461 -36.05 -22.88 35.84
N VAL A 462 -34.85 -23.33 36.18
CA VAL A 462 -34.51 -23.88 37.52
C VAL A 462 -33.72 -22.89 38.36
N ALA A 463 -32.87 -22.10 37.70
CA ALA A 463 -32.07 -21.06 38.32
C ALA A 463 -31.92 -19.89 37.35
N CYS A 464 -31.37 -18.79 37.84
CA CYS A 464 -30.95 -17.67 37.02
C CYS A 464 -29.54 -17.26 37.46
N ALA A 465 -28.67 -17.01 36.50
CA ALA A 465 -27.29 -16.62 36.69
C ALA A 465 -27.13 -15.16 36.27
N GLN A 466 -26.48 -14.35 37.08
CA GLN A 466 -26.23 -12.95 36.80
C GLN A 466 -24.75 -12.66 36.99
N PHE A 467 -24.14 -11.95 36.05
CA PHE A 467 -22.74 -11.53 36.16
C PHE A 467 -22.53 -10.13 35.60
N THR A 468 -21.49 -9.48 36.11
CA THR A 468 -21.08 -8.12 35.72
C THR A 468 -19.96 -8.17 34.69
N GLN A 469 -19.93 -7.22 33.76
CA GLN A 469 -18.80 -7.09 32.83
C GLN A 469 -17.71 -6.19 33.42
N VAL A 470 -16.44 -6.53 33.19
CA VAL A 470 -15.29 -5.74 33.67
C VAL A 470 -15.23 -4.37 33.00
N ARG A 471 -14.82 -3.35 33.75
CA ARG A 471 -14.45 -2.04 33.19
C ARG A 471 -13.35 -2.20 32.14
N GLY A 472 -13.61 -1.80 30.90
CA GLY A 472 -12.60 -1.79 29.82
C GLY A 472 -12.96 -2.63 28.60
N LEU A 473 -13.97 -3.50 28.67
CA LEU A 473 -14.62 -3.98 27.45
C LEU A 473 -15.53 -2.86 26.95
N VAL A 474 -15.18 -2.31 25.78
CA VAL A 474 -16.03 -1.47 24.93
C VAL A 474 -17.47 -2.01 24.97
N GLN A 475 -18.46 -1.11 24.93
CA GLN A 475 -19.91 -1.33 24.85
C GLN A 475 -20.32 -2.52 23.94
N GLN A 476 -20.06 -3.74 24.37
CA GLN A 476 -20.57 -4.94 23.73
C GLN A 476 -21.91 -5.20 24.39
N SER A 477 -22.97 -4.77 23.71
CA SER A 477 -24.34 -5.08 24.08
C SER A 477 -24.67 -6.58 23.95
N SER A 478 -23.74 -7.39 23.42
CA SER A 478 -23.92 -8.80 23.14
C SER A 478 -22.65 -9.60 23.41
N LEU A 479 -22.82 -10.78 24.02
CA LEU A 479 -21.79 -11.82 24.12
C LEU A 479 -21.40 -12.34 22.72
N SER A 480 -20.16 -12.79 22.55
CA SER A 480 -19.79 -13.52 21.33
C SER A 480 -20.55 -14.86 21.25
N SER A 481 -20.79 -15.36 20.03
CA SER A 481 -21.49 -16.65 19.83
C SER A 481 -20.84 -17.79 20.62
N ILE A 482 -19.50 -17.84 20.61
CA ILE A 482 -18.71 -18.82 21.34
C ILE A 482 -18.91 -18.69 22.85
N GLU A 483 -18.92 -17.46 23.39
CA GLU A 483 -19.16 -17.26 24.82
C GLU A 483 -20.55 -17.70 25.22
N GLN A 484 -21.56 -17.39 24.41
CA GLN A 484 -22.93 -17.82 24.64
C GLN A 484 -23.03 -19.35 24.69
N GLU A 485 -22.46 -20.06 23.71
CA GLU A 485 -22.46 -21.54 23.68
C GLU A 485 -21.76 -22.16 24.89
N VAL A 486 -20.59 -21.62 25.29
CA VAL A 486 -19.86 -22.10 26.46
C VAL A 486 -20.67 -21.87 27.75
N LEU A 487 -21.34 -20.73 27.86
CA LEU A 487 -22.18 -20.40 29.01
C LEU A 487 -23.42 -21.30 29.08
N GLU A 488 -24.07 -21.52 27.95
CA GLU A 488 -25.22 -22.43 27.85
C GLU A 488 -24.84 -23.85 28.28
N LEU A 489 -23.72 -24.39 27.79
CA LEU A 489 -23.22 -25.70 28.21
C LEU A 489 -22.91 -25.78 29.70
N PHE A 490 -22.27 -24.74 30.26
CA PHE A 490 -21.96 -24.66 31.69
C PHE A 490 -23.23 -24.59 32.56
N LEU A 491 -24.20 -23.77 32.17
CA LEU A 491 -25.45 -23.61 32.91
C LEU A 491 -26.36 -24.84 32.77
N GLN A 492 -26.38 -25.50 31.61
CA GLN A 492 -27.16 -26.71 31.39
C GLN A 492 -26.67 -27.86 32.27
N SER A 493 -25.35 -28.06 32.41
CA SER A 493 -24.80 -29.10 33.28
C SER A 493 -25.09 -28.84 34.75
N PHE A 494 -25.01 -27.58 35.18
CA PHE A 494 -25.40 -27.14 36.51
C PHE A 494 -26.90 -27.33 36.77
N GLY A 495 -27.76 -26.92 35.83
CA GLY A 495 -29.21 -27.03 35.92
C GLY A 495 -29.69 -28.48 36.05
N TYR A 496 -29.06 -29.40 35.30
CA TYR A 496 -29.36 -30.83 35.40
C TYR A 496 -29.07 -31.38 36.81
N LEU A 497 -27.94 -31.00 37.40
CA LEU A 497 -27.54 -31.48 38.74
C LEU A 497 -28.36 -30.87 39.88
N ILE A 498 -28.90 -29.67 39.72
CA ILE A 498 -29.82 -29.07 40.69
C ILE A 498 -31.23 -29.65 40.59
N SER A 499 -31.66 -30.01 39.38
CA SER A 499 -32.98 -30.61 39.16
C SER A 499 -33.11 -32.06 39.63
N LYS A 500 -31.98 -32.69 39.99
CA LYS A 500 -31.88 -34.09 40.43
C LYS A 500 -31.70 -34.15 41.93
#